data_AF-A0A5C7PVD4-F1
#
_entry.id   AF-A0A5C7PVD4-F1
#
_cell.length_a   1.000
_cell.length_b   1.000
_cell.length_c   1.000
_cell.angle_alpha   90.00
_cell.angle_beta   90.00
_cell.angle_gamma   90.00
#
_symmetry.space_group_name_H-M   'P 1'
#
loop_
_entity.id
_entity.type
_entity.pdbx_description
1 polymer ?
#
loop_
_entity_poly.entity_id
_entity_poly.type
_entity_poly.pdbx_seq_one_letter_code
_entity_poly.pdbx_strand_id
1 'polypeptide(L)'
;MPRGYSNGKPVANRRLPIPDNVRLDWDEPTPIDEAKTTHGKRRWVCRAGTGGGNAPCGKVWFARLVNRLSMGSGCIHCKRAKQRTPIPESVRATWADDRESESVAYRDTSAKWRCPSCAKVFKSAICTQIRSAYVGCTVCKFKGVRPQLRKRQPTEAMLLEWGEEFPIEQAFFRRTAYRWFCRARVAPCGKSWFTQIDNRFKGDGCPHCARKPKVAKKPTGVQRRMAKCQEAIRQVALLGSMKAAAAVVGVHVGTLSNWGKRGYMPKTIGGCKSRYAQMLNALSKPQQGG
;
A
#
# COMPACT_ATOMS: atom_id res chain seq x y z
N MET A 1 15.22 -58.98 12.06
CA MET A 1 14.19 -58.90 13.12
C MET A 1 14.87 -59.12 14.47
N PRO A 2 14.47 -58.46 15.57
CA PRO A 2 14.26 -57.02 15.79
C PRO A 2 15.37 -56.41 16.69
N ARG A 3 15.56 -55.08 16.58
CA ARG A 3 16.39 -54.28 17.50
C ARG A 3 15.63 -54.07 18.81
N GLY A 4 16.11 -54.66 19.90
CA GLY A 4 15.64 -54.35 21.26
C GLY A 4 16.19 -53.00 21.71
N TYR A 5 15.37 -51.96 21.62
CA TYR A 5 15.67 -50.66 22.23
C TYR A 5 15.44 -50.76 23.74
N SER A 6 16.52 -50.56 24.48
CA SER A 6 16.52 -50.23 25.90
C SER A 6 15.78 -48.92 26.13
N ASN A 7 14.74 -48.94 26.96
CA ASN A 7 14.16 -47.73 27.55
C ASN A 7 13.62 -48.04 28.94
N GLY A 8 14.54 -48.12 29.90
CA GLY A 8 14.24 -48.13 31.33
C GLY A 8 14.99 -46.99 32.02
N LYS A 9 14.63 -45.74 31.72
CA LYS A 9 14.95 -44.63 32.63
C LYS A 9 13.75 -44.47 33.59
N PRO A 10 13.95 -44.53 34.92
CA PRO A 10 12.88 -44.21 35.85
C PRO A 10 12.56 -42.72 35.69
N VAL A 11 11.33 -42.41 35.27
CA VAL A 11 10.81 -41.04 35.33
C VAL A 11 10.59 -40.73 36.80
N ALA A 12 11.63 -40.20 37.45
CA ALA A 12 11.52 -39.57 38.75
C ALA A 12 10.54 -38.40 38.59
N ASN A 13 9.29 -38.65 38.96
CA ASN A 13 8.22 -37.68 39.01
C ASN A 13 8.57 -36.70 40.14
N ARG A 14 9.49 -35.76 39.87
CA ARG A 14 9.84 -34.67 40.80
C ARG A 14 8.58 -33.83 40.99
N ARG A 15 7.80 -34.18 41.99
CA ARG A 15 6.74 -33.34 42.55
C ARG A 15 7.43 -32.10 43.11
N LEU A 16 7.56 -31.07 42.28
CA LEU A 16 8.00 -29.77 42.76
C LEU A 16 7.05 -29.36 43.91
N PRO A 17 7.58 -28.87 45.04
CA PRO A 17 6.74 -28.42 46.15
C PRO A 17 5.78 -27.33 45.67
N ILE A 18 4.56 -27.34 46.18
CA ILE A 18 3.55 -26.33 45.84
C ILE A 18 4.10 -24.95 46.25
N PRO A 19 4.25 -24.00 45.32
CA PRO A 19 4.78 -22.68 45.63
C PRO A 19 3.93 -21.92 46.67
N ASP A 20 4.56 -21.15 47.55
CA ASP A 20 3.88 -20.46 48.66
C ASP A 20 2.81 -19.48 48.19
N ASN A 21 3.04 -18.78 47.06
CA ASN A 21 2.03 -17.91 46.45
C ASN A 21 0.77 -18.67 46.00
N VAL A 22 0.90 -19.95 45.64
CA VAL A 22 -0.24 -20.81 45.31
C VAL A 22 -0.96 -21.26 46.57
N ARG A 23 -0.23 -21.57 47.66
CA ARG A 23 -0.81 -21.92 48.96
C ARG A 23 -1.61 -20.77 49.56
N LEU A 24 -1.08 -19.55 49.52
CA LEU A 24 -1.73 -18.34 50.04
C LEU A 24 -3.07 -18.05 49.34
N ASP A 25 -3.16 -18.33 48.04
CA ASP A 25 -4.36 -18.08 47.26
C ASP A 25 -5.46 -19.16 47.43
N TRP A 26 -5.18 -20.25 48.18
CA TRP A 26 -6.12 -21.36 48.38
C TRP A 26 -7.27 -20.97 49.31
N ASP A 27 -8.51 -21.29 48.91
CA ASP A 27 -9.73 -20.91 49.63
C ASP A 27 -10.74 -22.06 49.70
N GLU A 28 -10.25 -23.25 50.04
CA GLU A 28 -11.07 -24.43 50.28
C GLU A 28 -10.77 -25.00 51.68
N PRO A 29 -11.77 -25.61 52.35
CA PRO A 29 -11.57 -26.22 53.67
C PRO A 29 -10.55 -27.36 53.65
N THR A 30 -10.48 -28.11 52.55
CA THR A 30 -9.52 -29.22 52.40
C THR A 30 -8.11 -28.67 52.22
N PRO A 31 -7.10 -29.16 52.95
CA PRO A 31 -5.71 -28.78 52.74
C PRO A 31 -5.27 -28.96 51.29
N ILE A 32 -4.54 -27.97 50.76
CA ILE A 32 -4.07 -28.00 49.36
C ILE A 32 -3.18 -29.22 49.04
N ASP A 33 -2.48 -29.73 50.05
CA ASP A 33 -1.64 -30.93 49.96
C ASP A 33 -2.44 -32.23 49.83
N GLU A 34 -3.69 -32.24 50.27
CA GLU A 34 -4.62 -33.36 50.17
C GLU A 34 -5.51 -33.24 48.94
N ALA A 35 -5.73 -32.03 48.45
CA ALA A 35 -6.46 -31.75 47.20
C ALA A 35 -5.70 -32.18 45.92
N LYS A 36 -4.48 -32.73 46.08
CA LYS A 36 -3.62 -33.24 45.01
C LYS A 36 -4.44 -34.13 44.07
N THR A 37 -4.48 -33.74 42.79
CA THR A 37 -4.97 -34.49 41.61
C THR A 37 -6.45 -34.49 41.25
N THR A 38 -7.27 -33.54 41.71
CA THR A 38 -8.59 -33.38 41.09
C THR A 38 -8.53 -32.53 39.82
N HIS A 39 -9.02 -33.05 38.69
CA HIS A 39 -9.27 -32.28 37.44
C HIS A 39 -10.39 -31.22 37.61
N GLY A 40 -11.00 -31.15 38.80
CA GLY A 40 -12.00 -30.18 39.18
C GLY A 40 -11.43 -28.76 39.31
N LYS A 41 -12.28 -27.77 39.03
CA LYS A 41 -11.98 -26.38 39.37
C LYS A 41 -12.20 -26.21 40.88
N ARG A 42 -11.26 -25.57 41.55
CA ARG A 42 -11.33 -25.21 42.98
C ARG A 42 -11.47 -23.71 43.14
N ARG A 43 -11.97 -23.26 44.29
CA ARG A 43 -12.08 -21.85 44.65
C ARG A 43 -10.72 -21.30 45.11
N TRP A 44 -10.40 -20.09 44.66
CA TRP A 44 -9.17 -19.38 44.98
C TRP A 44 -9.48 -17.92 45.29
N VAL A 45 -8.72 -17.31 46.21
CA VAL A 45 -8.81 -15.89 46.58
C VAL A 45 -7.45 -15.23 46.36
N CYS A 46 -7.41 -14.01 45.83
CA CYS A 46 -6.13 -13.38 45.49
C CYS A 46 -5.54 -12.78 46.76
N ARG A 47 -4.56 -13.46 47.36
CA ARG A 47 -3.87 -13.03 48.58
C ARG A 47 -2.37 -12.79 48.36
N ALA A 48 -1.75 -13.50 47.42
CA ALA A 48 -0.30 -13.42 47.20
C ALA A 48 0.16 -12.32 46.23
N GLY A 49 -0.77 -11.69 45.51
CA GLY A 49 -0.41 -10.82 44.38
C GLY A 49 0.21 -11.60 43.21
N THR A 50 0.28 -11.01 42.01
CA THR A 50 0.88 -11.71 40.85
C THR A 50 2.39 -11.51 40.83
N GLY A 51 3.13 -12.30 41.62
CA GLY A 51 4.58 -12.64 41.47
C GLY A 51 5.50 -11.60 40.82
N GLY A 52 5.36 -10.33 41.17
CA GLY A 52 5.98 -9.22 40.44
C GLY A 52 5.50 -7.86 40.94
N GLY A 53 5.48 -7.68 42.27
CA GLY A 53 5.32 -6.39 42.94
C GLY A 53 3.92 -5.79 43.05
N ASN A 54 2.86 -6.47 42.61
CA ASN A 54 1.49 -5.92 42.69
C ASN A 54 0.73 -6.41 43.92
N ALA A 55 0.03 -5.48 44.59
CA ALA A 55 -0.87 -5.77 45.70
C ALA A 55 -1.96 -6.81 45.33
N PRO A 56 -2.37 -7.67 46.29
CA PRO A 56 -3.44 -8.63 46.09
C PRO A 56 -4.78 -7.93 45.83
N CYS A 57 -5.58 -8.45 44.88
CA CYS A 57 -6.87 -7.84 44.54
C CYS A 57 -8.07 -8.37 45.34
N GLY A 58 -7.88 -9.39 46.20
CA GLY A 58 -8.94 -9.98 47.02
C GLY A 58 -10.04 -10.74 46.26
N LYS A 59 -10.03 -10.74 44.93
CA LYS A 59 -11.09 -11.35 44.12
C LYS A 59 -11.02 -12.87 44.14
N VAL A 60 -12.19 -13.49 44.14
CA VAL A 60 -12.39 -14.94 44.03
C VAL A 60 -12.34 -15.38 42.57
N TRP A 61 -11.69 -16.49 42.24
CA TRP A 61 -11.81 -17.15 40.93
C TRP A 61 -11.74 -18.67 41.05
N PHE A 62 -12.13 -19.37 39.98
CA PHE A 62 -12.10 -20.82 39.90
C PHE A 62 -11.03 -21.31 38.91
N ALA A 63 -10.14 -22.19 39.36
CA ALA A 63 -9.06 -22.74 38.54
C ALA A 63 -8.67 -24.16 38.99
N ARG A 64 -8.03 -24.92 38.09
CA ARG A 64 -7.45 -26.23 38.41
C ARG A 64 -6.09 -26.06 39.06
N LEU A 65 -5.80 -26.85 40.10
CA LEU A 65 -4.50 -26.86 40.78
C LEU A 65 -3.35 -27.17 39.81
N VAL A 66 -3.53 -28.11 38.87
CA VAL A 66 -2.50 -28.44 37.87
C VAL A 66 -2.11 -27.25 36.99
N ASN A 67 -3.07 -26.42 36.59
CA ASN A 67 -2.81 -25.23 35.76
C ASN A 67 -2.05 -24.14 36.54
N ARG A 68 -2.20 -24.13 37.87
CA ARG A 68 -1.49 -23.21 38.77
C ARG A 68 -0.02 -23.62 38.91
N LEU A 69 0.24 -24.92 39.01
CA LEU A 69 1.58 -25.49 39.17
C LEU A 69 2.40 -25.50 37.88
N SER A 70 1.81 -25.87 36.73
CA SER A 70 2.56 -26.04 35.48
C SER A 70 2.89 -24.73 34.76
N MET A 71 2.07 -23.68 34.94
CA MET A 71 2.16 -22.44 34.15
C MET A 71 2.33 -21.17 34.99
N GLY A 72 2.49 -21.27 36.32
CA GLY A 72 2.58 -20.11 37.20
C GLY A 72 1.37 -19.16 37.05
N SER A 73 0.18 -19.71 36.81
CA SER A 73 -1.00 -18.92 36.45
C SER A 73 -1.54 -18.11 37.64
N GLY A 74 -1.02 -16.90 37.84
CA GLY A 74 -1.50 -15.97 38.88
C GLY A 74 -2.97 -15.56 38.74
N CYS A 75 -3.48 -14.76 39.67
CA CYS A 75 -4.87 -14.30 39.66
C CYS A 75 -5.28 -13.71 38.30
N ILE A 76 -6.37 -14.24 37.71
CA ILE A 76 -6.88 -13.78 36.41
C ILE A 76 -7.30 -12.31 36.43
N HIS A 77 -7.76 -11.79 37.57
CA HIS A 77 -8.15 -10.39 37.71
C HIS A 77 -6.95 -9.46 37.73
N CYS A 78 -5.89 -9.80 38.49
CA CYS A 78 -4.63 -9.04 38.46
C CYS A 78 -3.97 -9.09 37.07
N LYS A 79 -3.97 -10.27 36.42
CA LYS A 79 -3.46 -10.41 35.05
C LYS A 79 -4.27 -9.56 34.06
N ARG A 80 -5.60 -9.53 34.19
CA ARG A 80 -6.49 -8.68 33.37
C ARG A 80 -6.27 -7.20 33.66
N ALA A 81 -6.05 -6.80 34.92
CA ALA A 81 -5.76 -5.43 35.30
C ALA A 81 -4.45 -4.94 34.67
N LYS A 82 -3.38 -5.75 34.69
CA LYS A 82 -2.10 -5.46 34.00
C LYS A 82 -2.24 -5.32 32.47
N GLN A 83 -3.24 -5.94 31.86
CA GLN A 83 -3.49 -5.88 30.42
C GLN A 83 -4.41 -4.70 29.99
N ARG A 84 -4.91 -3.90 30.94
CA ARG A 84 -5.74 -2.72 30.63
C ARG A 84 -4.85 -1.54 30.27
N THR A 85 -4.56 -1.37 28.98
CA THR A 85 -4.19 -0.04 28.48
C THR A 85 -5.45 0.84 28.60
N PRO A 86 -5.39 1.99 29.31
CA PRO A 86 -6.53 2.90 29.37
C PRO A 86 -6.91 3.35 27.95
N ILE A 87 -8.20 3.60 27.71
CA ILE A 87 -8.66 4.14 26.43
C ILE A 87 -8.03 5.52 26.26
N PRO A 88 -7.24 5.76 25.19
CA PRO A 88 -6.66 7.08 24.95
C PRO A 88 -7.76 8.14 24.85
N GLU A 89 -7.47 9.36 25.33
CA GLU A 89 -8.42 10.47 25.34
C GLU A 89 -9.01 10.76 23.94
N SER A 90 -8.17 10.69 22.91
CA SER A 90 -8.57 10.85 21.50
C SER A 90 -9.63 9.84 21.04
N VAL A 91 -9.58 8.61 21.57
CA VAL A 91 -10.55 7.55 21.28
C VAL A 91 -11.80 7.74 22.15
N ARG A 92 -11.62 8.14 23.42
CA ARG A 92 -12.71 8.43 24.36
C ARG A 92 -13.62 9.55 23.85
N ALA A 93 -13.07 10.57 23.20
CA ALA A 93 -13.84 11.66 22.58
C ALA A 93 -14.83 11.17 21.49
N THR A 94 -14.63 9.96 20.95
CA THR A 94 -15.51 9.35 19.95
C THR A 94 -16.51 8.36 20.55
N TRP A 95 -16.58 8.25 21.88
CA TRP A 95 -17.52 7.36 22.55
C TRP A 95 -18.96 7.82 22.38
N ALA A 96 -19.87 6.88 22.07
CA ALA A 96 -21.30 7.15 21.89
C ALA A 96 -22.16 5.98 22.43
N ASP A 97 -21.59 5.15 23.29
CA ASP A 97 -22.29 4.05 23.94
C ASP A 97 -22.91 4.53 25.25
N ASP A 98 -24.07 3.99 25.57
CA ASP A 98 -24.83 4.32 26.78
C ASP A 98 -24.11 3.81 28.04
N ARG A 99 -23.22 2.81 27.88
CA ARG A 99 -22.37 2.28 28.94
C ARG A 99 -21.11 3.13 29.10
N GLU A 100 -20.67 3.33 30.33
CA GLU A 100 -19.41 4.02 30.62
C GLU A 100 -18.21 3.28 30.04
N SER A 101 -17.28 4.01 29.43
CA SER A 101 -16.11 3.42 28.74
C SER A 101 -15.23 2.54 29.64
N GLU A 102 -15.23 2.76 30.95
CA GLU A 102 -14.44 2.01 31.95
C GLU A 102 -15.13 0.72 32.41
N SER A 103 -16.45 0.66 32.30
CA SER A 103 -17.27 -0.50 32.68
C SER A 103 -17.21 -1.63 31.64
N VAL A 104 -16.81 -1.31 30.39
CA VAL A 104 -16.85 -2.25 29.27
C VAL A 104 -15.57 -3.08 29.17
N ALA A 105 -15.69 -4.41 29.18
CA ALA A 105 -14.56 -5.34 29.23
C ALA A 105 -13.75 -5.40 27.91
N TYR A 106 -12.42 -5.26 28.00
CA TYR A 106 -11.46 -5.16 26.87
C TYR A 106 -11.46 -6.33 25.86
N ARG A 107 -11.90 -7.53 26.25
CA ARG A 107 -11.93 -8.70 25.35
C ARG A 107 -13.27 -8.73 24.64
N ASP A 108 -13.25 -8.23 23.41
CA ASP A 108 -14.22 -8.48 22.33
C ASP A 108 -15.61 -7.86 22.46
N THR A 109 -15.80 -6.92 23.39
CA THR A 109 -17.00 -6.11 23.38
C THR A 109 -16.91 -5.02 22.30
N SER A 110 -17.94 -4.99 21.47
CA SER A 110 -18.21 -3.85 20.62
C SER A 110 -18.92 -2.75 21.42
N ALA A 111 -18.55 -1.51 21.16
CA ALA A 111 -19.26 -0.33 21.63
C ALA A 111 -19.83 0.48 20.46
N LYS A 112 -20.73 1.41 20.75
CA LYS A 112 -21.17 2.46 19.83
C LYS A 112 -20.17 3.62 19.85
N TRP A 113 -19.80 4.09 18.68
CA TRP A 113 -18.82 5.16 18.46
C TRP A 113 -19.40 6.22 17.54
N ARG A 114 -19.06 7.49 17.75
CA ARG A 114 -19.39 8.59 16.84
C ARG A 114 -18.19 8.87 15.94
N CYS A 115 -18.37 8.72 14.63
CA CYS A 115 -17.27 8.94 13.69
C CYS A 115 -16.88 10.43 13.66
N PRO A 116 -15.60 10.79 13.88
CA PRO A 116 -15.17 12.19 13.87
C PRO A 116 -15.30 12.87 12.51
N SER A 117 -15.29 12.09 11.41
CA SER A 117 -15.37 12.65 10.04
C SER A 117 -16.79 12.88 9.52
N CYS A 118 -17.79 12.15 10.00
CA CYS A 118 -19.16 12.22 9.46
C CYS A 118 -20.25 12.23 10.54
N ALA A 119 -19.88 12.29 11.82
CA ALA A 119 -20.75 12.26 12.99
C ALA A 119 -21.71 11.05 13.11
N LYS A 120 -21.64 10.07 12.19
CA LYS A 120 -22.48 8.87 12.22
C LYS A 120 -22.08 7.95 13.37
N VAL A 121 -23.08 7.42 14.07
CA VAL A 121 -22.89 6.39 15.11
C VAL A 121 -22.72 5.02 14.47
N PHE A 122 -21.71 4.27 14.89
CA PHE A 122 -21.40 2.93 14.36
C PHE A 122 -20.92 1.99 15.46
N LYS A 123 -21.11 0.68 15.24
CA LYS A 123 -20.68 -0.38 16.17
C LYS A 123 -19.30 -0.91 15.75
N SER A 124 -18.35 -0.93 16.68
CA SER A 124 -16.99 -1.46 16.46
C SER A 124 -16.41 -2.04 17.75
N ALA A 125 -15.51 -3.02 17.62
CA ALA A 125 -14.74 -3.54 18.75
C ALA A 125 -13.86 -2.45 19.36
N ILE A 126 -13.80 -2.40 20.71
CA ILE A 126 -12.98 -1.45 21.46
C ILE A 126 -11.49 -1.60 21.13
N CYS A 127 -11.01 -2.85 21.02
CA CYS A 127 -9.63 -3.13 20.69
C CYS A 127 -9.21 -2.56 19.32
N THR A 128 -10.14 -2.52 18.35
CA THR A 128 -9.88 -1.95 17.02
C THR A 128 -9.67 -0.45 17.10
N GLN A 129 -10.46 0.28 17.91
CA GLN A 129 -10.32 1.74 18.02
C GLN A 129 -9.06 2.14 18.80
N ILE A 130 -8.62 1.33 19.77
CA ILE A 130 -7.39 1.61 20.54
C ILE A 130 -6.13 1.26 19.74
N ARG A 131 -6.13 0.11 19.05
CA ARG A 131 -4.92 -0.40 18.37
C ARG A 131 -4.74 0.12 16.94
N SER A 132 -5.80 0.65 16.32
CA SER A 132 -5.71 1.16 14.96
C SER A 132 -5.21 2.60 14.95
N ALA A 133 -4.37 2.93 13.97
CA ALA A 133 -4.02 4.31 13.65
C ALA A 133 -5.22 5.15 13.13
N TYR A 134 -6.39 4.52 12.93
CA TYR A 134 -7.59 5.18 12.41
C TYR A 134 -8.77 5.02 13.36
N VAL A 135 -9.30 6.16 13.82
CA VAL A 135 -10.52 6.26 14.62
C VAL A 135 -11.65 6.75 13.72
N GLY A 136 -12.57 5.87 13.35
CA GLY A 136 -13.69 6.23 12.47
C GLY A 136 -14.50 5.04 11.96
N CYS A 137 -15.64 5.35 11.31
CA CYS A 137 -16.53 4.31 10.81
C CYS A 137 -15.95 3.61 9.58
N THR A 138 -16.34 2.37 9.34
CA THR A 138 -15.96 1.60 8.13
C THR A 138 -16.32 2.34 6.85
N VAL A 139 -17.46 3.05 6.86
CA VAL A 139 -17.89 3.89 5.76
C VAL A 139 -16.85 4.98 5.48
N CYS A 140 -16.36 5.73 6.46
CA CYS A 140 -15.31 6.73 6.24
C CYS A 140 -13.92 6.12 6.01
N LYS A 141 -13.66 4.93 6.55
CA LYS A 141 -12.44 4.15 6.29
C LYS A 141 -12.32 3.79 4.80
N PHE A 142 -13.42 3.39 4.17
CA PHE A 142 -13.47 2.94 2.78
C PHE A 142 -14.00 4.00 1.79
N LYS A 143 -14.74 5.01 2.26
CA LYS A 143 -15.00 6.29 1.58
C LYS A 143 -13.86 7.30 1.79
N GLY A 144 -12.74 6.86 2.34
CA GLY A 144 -11.60 7.72 2.59
C GLY A 144 -11.20 8.46 1.31
N VAL A 145 -11.30 9.78 1.39
CA VAL A 145 -10.63 10.73 0.53
C VAL A 145 -9.24 10.20 0.22
N ARG A 146 -8.90 10.04 -1.05
CA ARG A 146 -7.56 9.63 -1.47
C ARG A 146 -6.57 10.67 -0.95
N PRO A 147 -5.77 10.40 0.11
CA PRO A 147 -4.90 11.42 0.70
C PRO A 147 -3.87 11.93 -0.32
N GLN A 148 -3.49 11.07 -1.26
CA GLN A 148 -2.65 11.40 -2.41
C GLN A 148 -3.31 12.37 -3.41
N LEU A 149 -4.64 12.48 -3.43
CA LEU A 149 -5.35 13.44 -4.28
C LEU A 149 -5.66 14.76 -3.56
N ARG A 150 -5.76 14.79 -2.22
CA ARG A 150 -5.94 16.07 -1.48
C ARG A 150 -4.83 17.08 -1.78
N LYS A 151 -3.62 16.58 -2.07
CA LYS A 151 -2.44 17.39 -2.39
C LYS A 151 -2.29 17.67 -3.89
N ARG A 152 -3.10 17.06 -4.76
CA ARG A 152 -3.02 17.26 -6.21
C ARG A 152 -4.02 18.33 -6.62
N GLN A 153 -3.53 19.41 -7.19
CA GLN A 153 -4.38 20.41 -7.83
C GLN A 153 -4.80 19.88 -9.21
N PRO A 154 -6.07 20.08 -9.62
CA PRO A 154 -6.48 19.82 -11.00
C PRO A 154 -5.59 20.60 -11.96
N THR A 155 -5.20 19.97 -13.08
CA THR A 155 -4.51 20.71 -14.12
C THR A 155 -5.49 21.65 -14.83
N GLU A 156 -4.98 22.71 -15.46
CA GLU A 156 -5.78 23.63 -16.25
C GLU A 156 -6.63 22.91 -17.32
N ALA A 157 -6.05 21.87 -17.94
CA ALA A 157 -6.77 21.01 -18.88
C ALA A 157 -7.93 20.25 -18.22
N MET A 158 -7.81 19.81 -16.97
CA MET A 158 -8.91 19.17 -16.25
C MET A 158 -10.03 20.15 -15.93
N LEU A 159 -9.70 21.39 -15.57
CA LEU A 159 -10.67 22.45 -15.31
C LEU A 159 -11.47 22.79 -16.58
N LEU A 160 -10.78 22.94 -17.72
CA LEU A 160 -11.42 23.22 -19.02
C LEU A 160 -12.30 22.06 -19.51
N GLU A 161 -11.93 20.82 -19.20
CA GLU A 161 -12.68 19.63 -19.60
C GLU A 161 -13.79 19.23 -18.61
N TRP A 162 -13.92 19.94 -17.48
CA TRP A 162 -14.94 19.62 -16.48
C TRP A 162 -16.36 19.90 -17.00
N GLY A 163 -17.29 18.99 -16.71
CA GLY A 163 -18.64 19.02 -17.27
C GLY A 163 -19.78 18.97 -16.25
N GLU A 164 -19.45 19.02 -14.95
CA GLU A 164 -20.45 19.13 -13.88
C GLU A 164 -20.63 20.58 -13.45
N GLU A 165 -21.77 20.88 -12.85
CA GLU A 165 -22.11 22.23 -12.36
C GLU A 165 -21.36 22.63 -11.09
N PHE A 166 -20.95 21.65 -10.29
CA PHE A 166 -20.24 21.89 -9.04
C PHE A 166 -18.71 21.89 -9.24
N PRO A 167 -17.93 22.52 -8.34
CA PRO A 167 -16.47 22.57 -8.44
C PRO A 167 -15.81 21.18 -8.40
N ILE A 168 -14.79 20.99 -9.24
CA ILE A 168 -14.06 19.72 -9.40
C ILE A 168 -13.44 19.21 -8.09
N GLU A 169 -13.14 20.09 -7.14
CA GLU A 169 -12.60 19.76 -5.81
C GLU A 169 -13.56 18.88 -5.02
N GLN A 170 -14.87 19.05 -5.20
CA GLN A 170 -15.88 18.22 -4.54
C GLN A 170 -15.91 16.78 -5.10
N ALA A 171 -15.38 16.57 -6.32
CA ALA A 171 -15.32 15.26 -6.95
C ALA A 171 -14.21 14.35 -6.39
N PHE A 172 -13.22 14.89 -5.67
CA PHE A 172 -12.07 14.14 -5.12
C PHE A 172 -12.44 13.08 -4.08
N PHE A 173 -13.65 13.17 -3.53
CA PHE A 173 -14.06 12.40 -2.36
C PHE A 173 -14.88 11.15 -2.72
N ARG A 174 -15.32 11.00 -3.98
CA ARG A 174 -16.23 9.91 -4.38
C ARG A 174 -15.61 9.05 -5.49
N ARG A 175 -15.79 7.73 -5.39
CA ARG A 175 -15.44 6.76 -6.44
C ARG A 175 -16.55 6.67 -7.48
N THR A 176 -16.79 7.77 -8.17
CA THR A 176 -17.89 7.89 -9.14
C THR A 176 -17.33 8.47 -10.44
N ALA A 177 -17.91 8.04 -11.56
CA ALA A 177 -17.60 8.62 -12.85
C ALA A 177 -18.38 9.93 -13.02
N TYR A 178 -17.69 10.97 -13.45
CA TYR A 178 -18.27 12.29 -13.72
C TYR A 178 -18.23 12.55 -15.22
N ARG A 179 -19.03 13.51 -15.68
CA ARG A 179 -19.07 13.97 -17.06
C ARG A 179 -17.93 14.94 -17.34
N TRP A 180 -17.27 14.71 -18.47
CA TRP A 180 -16.18 15.54 -19.00
C TRP A 180 -16.49 15.91 -20.44
N PHE A 181 -15.96 17.05 -20.91
CA PHE A 181 -16.06 17.51 -22.29
C PHE A 181 -14.69 17.65 -22.93
N CYS A 182 -14.55 17.25 -24.19
CA CYS A 182 -13.24 17.30 -24.84
C CYS A 182 -13.00 18.71 -25.36
N ARG A 183 -12.28 19.51 -24.58
CA ARG A 183 -12.01 20.94 -24.86
C ARG A 183 -10.53 21.31 -24.81
N ALA A 184 -9.71 20.65 -23.98
CA ALA A 184 -8.35 21.09 -23.69
C ALA A 184 -7.26 20.57 -24.66
N ARG A 185 -7.62 19.88 -25.75
CA ARG A 185 -6.65 19.34 -26.73
C ARG A 185 -6.41 20.31 -27.88
N VAL A 186 -5.28 20.16 -28.57
CA VAL A 186 -4.93 20.92 -29.81
C VAL A 186 -6.01 20.79 -30.90
N ALA A 187 -6.65 19.63 -31.00
CA ALA A 187 -7.82 19.40 -31.85
C ALA A 187 -8.91 18.69 -31.01
N PRO A 188 -9.75 19.46 -30.30
CA PRO A 188 -10.80 18.90 -29.45
C PRO A 188 -11.91 18.29 -30.31
N CYS A 189 -12.52 17.20 -29.84
CA CYS A 189 -13.64 16.58 -30.55
C CYS A 189 -15.01 17.04 -30.04
N GLY A 190 -15.07 17.86 -28.98
CA GLY A 190 -16.31 18.37 -28.38
C GLY A 190 -17.19 17.33 -27.67
N LYS A 191 -16.92 16.03 -27.85
CA LYS A 191 -17.73 14.95 -27.26
C LYS A 191 -17.57 14.89 -25.75
N SER A 192 -18.66 14.55 -25.07
CA SER A 192 -18.64 14.24 -23.64
C SER A 192 -18.30 12.78 -23.38
N TRP A 193 -17.68 12.50 -22.25
CA TRP A 193 -17.48 11.12 -21.76
C TRP A 193 -17.54 11.07 -20.23
N PHE A 194 -17.76 9.87 -19.70
CA PHE A 194 -17.76 9.61 -18.26
C PHE A 194 -16.47 8.93 -17.83
N THR A 195 -15.81 9.46 -16.80
CA THR A 195 -14.66 8.78 -16.17
C THR A 195 -14.46 9.26 -14.74
N GLN A 196 -13.76 8.45 -13.95
CA GLN A 196 -13.38 8.79 -12.58
C GLN A 196 -12.27 9.86 -12.59
N ILE A 197 -12.29 10.75 -11.59
CA ILE A 197 -11.29 11.81 -11.45
C ILE A 197 -9.86 11.26 -11.28
N ASP A 198 -9.74 10.09 -10.68
CA ASP A 198 -8.49 9.37 -10.51
C ASP A 198 -7.81 8.98 -11.82
N ASN A 199 -8.61 8.59 -12.80
CA ASN A 199 -8.14 8.19 -14.12
C ASN A 199 -7.61 9.42 -14.87
N ARG A 200 -8.25 10.58 -14.68
CA ARG A 200 -7.77 11.86 -15.22
C ARG A 200 -6.41 12.25 -14.65
N PHE A 201 -6.22 12.11 -13.35
CA PHE A 201 -4.91 12.32 -12.71
C PHE A 201 -3.83 11.32 -13.12
N LYS A 202 -4.20 10.16 -13.68
CA LYS A 202 -3.27 9.20 -14.30
C LYS A 202 -2.93 9.51 -15.76
N GLY A 203 -3.60 10.50 -16.36
CA GLY A 203 -3.40 10.91 -17.74
C GLY A 203 -4.44 10.40 -18.73
N ASP A 204 -5.50 9.72 -18.28
CA ASP A 204 -6.59 9.28 -19.17
C ASP A 204 -7.32 10.49 -19.72
N GLY A 205 -7.39 10.62 -21.05
CA GLY A 205 -8.10 11.70 -21.74
C GLY A 205 -9.35 11.22 -22.47
N CYS A 206 -9.90 12.09 -23.33
CA CYS A 206 -11.04 11.74 -24.15
C CYS A 206 -10.81 10.44 -24.94
N PRO A 207 -11.66 9.40 -24.78
CA PRO A 207 -11.49 8.11 -25.45
C PRO A 207 -11.63 8.23 -26.97
N HIS A 208 -12.45 9.17 -27.47
CA HIS A 208 -12.60 9.42 -28.90
C HIS A 208 -11.33 9.98 -29.53
N CYS A 209 -10.63 10.89 -28.84
CA CYS A 209 -9.34 11.41 -29.31
C CYS A 209 -8.20 10.42 -29.10
N ALA A 210 -8.29 9.53 -28.11
CA ALA A 210 -7.28 8.49 -27.88
C ALA A 210 -7.27 7.41 -28.98
N ARG A 211 -8.42 7.16 -29.62
CA ARG A 211 -8.58 6.22 -30.73
C ARG A 211 -8.15 6.78 -32.10
N LYS A 212 -7.94 8.10 -32.23
CA LYS A 212 -7.34 8.68 -33.44
C LYS A 212 -5.83 8.38 -33.44
N PRO A 213 -5.22 8.01 -34.58
CA PRO A 213 -3.78 7.79 -34.65
C PRO A 213 -3.08 9.03 -34.08
N LYS A 214 -2.25 8.81 -33.06
CA LYS A 214 -1.53 9.89 -32.38
C LYS A 214 -0.74 10.64 -33.44
N VAL A 215 -1.02 11.93 -33.58
CA VAL A 215 -0.19 12.85 -34.39
C VAL A 215 1.27 12.59 -34.03
N ALA A 216 2.11 12.40 -35.05
CA ALA A 216 3.48 11.91 -34.90
C ALA A 216 4.20 12.61 -33.74
N LYS A 217 4.72 11.82 -32.78
CA LYS A 217 5.51 12.36 -31.67
C LYS A 217 6.64 13.20 -32.26
N LYS A 218 6.97 14.34 -31.62
CA LYS A 218 8.17 15.12 -31.98
C LYS A 218 9.37 14.18 -32.03
N PRO A 219 10.21 14.24 -33.08
CA PRO A 219 11.31 13.31 -33.24
C PRO A 219 12.28 13.45 -32.07
N THR A 220 12.67 12.31 -31.48
CA THR A 220 13.64 12.26 -30.39
C THR A 220 14.99 12.85 -30.83
N GLY A 221 15.87 13.19 -29.88
CA GLY A 221 17.22 13.67 -30.21
C GLY A 221 18.00 12.70 -31.10
N VAL A 222 17.78 11.39 -30.92
CA VAL A 222 18.38 10.32 -31.74
C VAL A 222 17.82 10.35 -33.17
N GLN A 223 16.50 10.46 -33.31
CA GLN A 223 15.83 10.53 -34.63
C GLN A 223 16.27 11.77 -35.42
N ARG A 224 16.37 12.94 -34.77
CA ARG A 224 16.89 14.17 -35.39
C ARG A 224 18.34 14.00 -35.86
N ARG A 225 19.19 13.35 -35.06
CA ARG A 225 20.59 13.07 -35.42
C ARG A 225 20.68 12.12 -36.61
N MET A 226 19.85 11.06 -36.63
CA MET A 226 19.81 10.11 -37.75
C MET A 226 19.32 10.76 -39.04
N ALA A 227 18.28 11.60 -38.98
CA ALA A 227 17.81 12.36 -40.14
C ALA A 227 18.90 13.28 -40.71
N LYS A 228 19.62 14.02 -39.85
CA LYS A 228 20.78 14.83 -40.28
C LYS A 228 21.91 13.98 -40.87
N CYS A 229 22.13 12.79 -40.34
CA CYS A 229 23.15 11.87 -40.85
C CYS A 229 22.79 11.32 -42.23
N GLN A 230 21.52 10.95 -42.44
CA GLN A 230 20.99 10.54 -43.74
C GLN A 230 21.10 11.68 -44.77
N GLU A 231 20.75 12.90 -44.38
CA GLU A 231 20.89 14.06 -45.26
C GLU A 231 22.37 14.34 -45.59
N ALA A 232 23.28 14.21 -44.63
CA ALA A 232 24.72 14.32 -44.91
C ALA A 232 25.22 13.25 -45.88
N ILE A 233 24.78 11.99 -45.76
CA ILE A 233 25.12 10.92 -46.70
C ILE A 233 24.67 11.29 -48.12
N ARG A 234 23.44 11.79 -48.26
CA ARG A 234 22.89 12.27 -49.54
C ARG A 234 23.72 13.40 -50.12
N GLN A 235 24.00 14.44 -49.33
CA GLN A 235 24.75 15.60 -49.81
C GLN A 235 26.19 15.24 -50.18
N VAL A 236 26.85 14.33 -49.45
CA VAL A 236 28.19 13.83 -49.82
C VAL A 236 28.13 13.01 -51.12
N ALA A 237 27.09 12.20 -51.31
CA ALA A 237 26.92 11.41 -52.53
C ALA A 237 26.73 12.31 -53.76
N LEU A 238 25.95 13.39 -53.62
CA LEU A 238 25.64 14.35 -54.70
C LEU A 238 26.80 15.31 -54.99
N LEU A 239 27.39 15.92 -53.96
CA LEU A 239 28.40 16.96 -54.10
C LEU A 239 29.83 16.41 -54.22
N GLY A 240 30.04 15.14 -53.86
CA GLY A 240 31.38 14.53 -53.87
C GLY A 240 32.35 15.12 -52.84
N SER A 241 31.88 15.94 -51.89
CA SER A 241 32.73 16.63 -50.91
C SER A 241 32.11 16.65 -49.52
N MET A 242 32.88 16.19 -48.52
CA MET A 242 32.51 16.24 -47.10
C MET A 242 32.36 17.69 -46.61
N LYS A 243 33.20 18.61 -47.12
CA LYS A 243 33.17 20.03 -46.72
C LYS A 243 31.92 20.73 -47.25
N ALA A 244 31.58 20.51 -48.52
CA ALA A 244 30.39 21.09 -49.13
C ALA A 244 29.09 20.54 -48.47
N ALA A 245 29.03 19.23 -48.23
CA ALA A 245 27.90 18.61 -47.55
C ALA A 245 27.70 19.12 -46.11
N ALA A 246 28.79 19.34 -45.36
CA ALA A 246 28.71 19.88 -44.01
C ALA A 246 28.09 21.28 -43.98
N ALA A 247 28.43 22.14 -44.96
CA ALA A 247 27.85 23.48 -45.10
C ALA A 247 26.34 23.42 -45.36
N VAL A 248 25.89 22.54 -46.27
CA VAL A 248 24.45 22.37 -46.59
C VAL A 248 23.65 21.85 -45.39
N VAL A 249 24.21 20.89 -44.64
CA VAL A 249 23.54 20.29 -43.47
C VAL A 249 23.61 21.19 -42.22
N GLY A 250 24.41 22.26 -42.26
CA GLY A 250 24.59 23.18 -41.14
C GLY A 250 25.35 22.54 -39.98
N VAL A 251 26.43 21.79 -40.27
CA VAL A 251 27.30 21.16 -39.27
C VAL A 251 28.77 21.43 -39.57
N HIS A 252 29.62 21.33 -38.55
CA HIS A 252 31.06 21.42 -38.75
C HIS A 252 31.59 20.15 -39.45
N VAL A 253 32.61 20.26 -40.30
CA VAL A 253 33.18 19.10 -41.03
C VAL A 253 33.68 18.02 -40.07
N GLY A 254 34.25 18.42 -38.92
CA GLY A 254 34.65 17.51 -37.86
C GLY A 254 33.50 16.66 -37.28
N THR A 255 32.26 17.18 -37.33
CA THR A 255 31.06 16.44 -36.91
C THR A 255 30.80 15.25 -37.84
N LEU A 256 30.95 15.42 -39.16
CA LEU A 256 30.81 14.32 -40.12
C LEU A 256 31.89 13.26 -39.94
N SER A 257 33.14 13.68 -39.70
CA SER A 257 34.24 12.75 -39.39
C SER A 257 33.95 11.92 -38.13
N ASN A 258 33.42 12.56 -37.08
CA ASN A 258 33.00 11.86 -35.86
C ASN A 258 31.83 10.90 -36.10
N TRP A 259 30.89 11.22 -36.99
CA TRP A 259 29.84 10.28 -37.40
C TRP A 259 30.40 9.07 -38.15
N GLY A 260 31.42 9.28 -38.99
CA GLY A 260 32.19 8.21 -39.62
C GLY A 260 32.90 7.30 -38.62
N LYS A 261 33.52 7.87 -37.58
CA LYS A 261 34.18 7.12 -36.51
C LYS A 261 33.21 6.28 -35.68
N ARG A 262 32.01 6.81 -35.42
CA ARG A 262 30.95 6.15 -34.62
C ARG A 262 30.06 5.20 -35.44
N GLY A 263 30.36 5.00 -36.73
CA GLY A 263 29.60 4.08 -37.60
C GLY A 263 28.23 4.60 -38.04
N TYR A 264 27.89 5.87 -37.80
CA TYR A 264 26.62 6.44 -38.26
C TYR A 264 26.60 6.67 -39.76
N MET A 265 27.76 6.96 -40.35
CA MET A 265 27.94 7.30 -41.76
C MET A 265 29.20 6.61 -42.32
N PRO A 266 29.27 6.30 -43.63
CA PRO A 266 30.49 5.81 -44.26
C PRO A 266 31.62 6.85 -44.20
N LYS A 267 32.87 6.40 -43.98
CA LYS A 267 34.03 7.30 -43.85
C LYS A 267 34.50 7.90 -45.18
N THR A 268 34.12 7.28 -46.30
CA THR A 268 34.56 7.64 -47.64
C THR A 268 33.39 8.14 -48.49
N ILE A 269 33.69 8.98 -49.48
CA ILE A 269 32.71 9.46 -50.46
C ILE A 269 32.06 8.28 -51.21
N GLY A 270 32.88 7.30 -51.64
CA GLY A 270 32.39 6.08 -52.30
C GLY A 270 31.43 5.27 -51.42
N GLY A 271 31.73 5.16 -50.11
CA GLY A 271 30.83 4.53 -49.16
C GLY A 271 29.51 5.28 -49.01
N CYS A 272 29.53 6.62 -49.02
CA CYS A 272 28.33 7.45 -48.96
C CYS A 272 27.48 7.28 -50.23
N LYS A 273 28.09 7.23 -51.42
CA LYS A 273 27.41 6.96 -52.68
C LYS A 273 26.70 5.60 -52.68
N SER A 274 27.40 4.56 -52.23
CA SER A 274 26.83 3.20 -52.11
C SER A 274 25.64 3.17 -51.15
N ARG A 275 25.79 3.77 -49.97
CA ARG A 275 24.70 3.84 -48.98
C ARG A 275 23.51 4.67 -49.45
N TYR A 276 23.75 5.75 -50.19
CA TYR A 276 22.68 6.55 -50.80
C TYR A 276 21.92 5.76 -51.87
N ALA A 277 22.62 5.01 -52.72
CA ALA A 277 21.98 4.13 -53.70
C ALA A 277 21.11 3.05 -53.03
N GLN A 278 21.57 2.46 -51.92
CA GLN A 278 20.76 1.52 -51.13
C GLN A 278 19.49 2.19 -50.57
N MET A 279 19.57 3.45 -50.12
CA MET A 279 18.41 4.19 -49.63
C MET A 279 17.38 4.44 -50.76
N LEU A 280 17.83 4.77 -51.97
CA LEU A 280 16.95 4.93 -53.13
C LEU A 280 16.26 3.61 -53.51
N ASN A 281 17.00 2.49 -53.52
CA ASN A 281 16.45 1.17 -53.79
C ASN A 281 15.43 0.70 -52.73
N ALA A 282 15.57 1.15 -51.48
CA ALA A 282 14.61 0.84 -50.43
C ALA A 282 13.28 1.58 -50.61
N LEU A 283 13.30 2.77 -51.23
CA LEU A 283 12.10 3.56 -51.50
C LEU A 283 11.32 3.06 -52.74
N SER A 284 11.98 2.34 -53.65
CA SER A 284 11.36 1.82 -54.89
C SER A 284 10.73 0.44 -54.74
N LYS A 285 10.92 -0.27 -53.60
CA LYS A 285 10.26 -1.56 -53.37
C LYS A 285 8.77 -1.34 -53.04
N PRO A 286 7.83 -1.92 -53.81
CA PRO A 286 6.42 -1.89 -53.45
C PRO A 286 6.22 -2.59 -52.11
N GLN A 287 5.50 -1.94 -51.19
CA GLN A 287 5.06 -2.59 -49.96
C GLN A 287 4.08 -3.70 -50.32
N GLN A 288 4.58 -4.93 -50.46
CA GLN A 288 3.74 -6.11 -50.49
C GLN A 288 3.14 -6.25 -49.10
N GLY A 289 1.88 -5.82 -48.97
CA GLY A 289 1.11 -5.84 -47.73
C GLY A 289 0.73 -7.26 -47.35
N GLY A 290 1.06 -7.63 -46.11
CA GLY A 290 0.37 -8.65 -45.32
C GLY A 290 -0.57 -7.99 -44.33
#